data_AF-A0A9P0MFF3-F1
#
_entry.id   AF-A0A9P0MFF3-F1
#
_cell.length_a   1.000
_cell.length_b   1.000
_cell.length_c   1.000
_cell.angle_alpha   90.00
_cell.angle_beta   90.00
_cell.angle_gamma   90.00
#
_symmetry.space_group_name_H-M   'P 1'
#
loop_
_entity.id
_entity.type
_entity.pdbx_description
1 polymer ?
#
loop_
_entity_poly.entity_id
_entity_poly.type
_entity_poly.pdbx_seq_one_letter_code
_entity_poly.pdbx_strand_id
1 'polypeptide(L)'
;MNGFVGLCVLIWITRVSGSVFKPKDNLTDLSHCTVDYSQSGSVYKTFYDLADNLVEGNETLALDFHFAVLAPSDAHILLSPSDPVSKEDSVYEIVIGAGGNTFCDIRRKQKSDVKASVRVKDLLSALDPKFFWIHITKDGVIDVGQEGEELPFISWTDPDPLPLKYISFSTWSGIEAKWFFNCKWKQIEKVEESLTFTEKLRRDLLFYYDPYVRPVENTSTITTVAITLQINHVSLDEHQGSLELYGTTKLVRAFANINESFSFSYSTPSEKYSDPDILPPDQTSDVGLKVY
;
A
#
# COMPACT_ATOMS: atom_id res chain seq x y z
N MET A 1 -64.55 -17.00 -5.28
CA MET A 1 -63.70 -16.87 -4.07
C MET A 1 -62.24 -17.00 -4.52
N ASN A 2 -61.51 -15.89 -4.39
CA ASN A 2 -60.06 -15.71 -4.16
C ASN A 2 -59.12 -16.58 -5.02
N GLY A 3 -58.32 -16.07 -5.95
CA GLY A 3 -57.53 -14.83 -5.92
C GLY A 3 -56.11 -15.17 -5.48
N PHE A 4 -55.15 -15.19 -6.41
CA PHE A 4 -53.73 -14.91 -6.14
C PHE A 4 -53.00 -14.74 -7.50
N VAL A 5 -52.87 -13.48 -7.94
CA VAL A 5 -51.97 -13.12 -9.04
C VAL A 5 -50.60 -12.92 -8.41
N GLY A 6 -49.67 -13.84 -8.69
CA GLY A 6 -48.29 -13.75 -8.25
C GLY A 6 -47.57 -12.64 -9.00
N LEU A 7 -47.39 -11.49 -8.34
CA LEU A 7 -46.60 -10.37 -8.84
C LEU A 7 -45.11 -10.72 -8.63
N CYS A 8 -44.42 -11.21 -9.66
CA CYS A 8 -42.96 -11.32 -9.65
C CYS A 8 -42.35 -9.92 -9.73
N VAL A 9 -42.02 -9.33 -8.57
CA VAL A 9 -41.21 -8.11 -8.48
C VAL A 9 -39.77 -8.49 -8.81
N LEU A 10 -39.33 -8.14 -10.03
CA LEU A 10 -37.92 -8.18 -10.41
C LEU A 10 -37.20 -7.04 -9.67
N ILE A 11 -36.57 -7.37 -8.54
CA ILE A 11 -35.66 -6.45 -7.85
C ILE A 11 -34.37 -6.38 -8.67
N TRP A 12 -34.18 -5.27 -9.38
CA TRP A 12 -32.90 -4.93 -9.98
C TRP A 12 -31.92 -4.58 -8.85
N ILE A 13 -31.04 -5.52 -8.50
CA ILE A 13 -29.87 -5.21 -7.69
C ILE A 13 -28.90 -4.49 -8.63
N THR A 14 -28.96 -3.17 -8.65
CA THR A 14 -27.87 -2.37 -9.22
C THR A 14 -26.66 -2.58 -8.32
N ARG A 15 -25.67 -3.34 -8.79
CA ARG A 15 -24.31 -3.31 -8.25
C ARG A 15 -23.79 -1.89 -8.46
N VAL A 16 -23.93 -1.04 -7.44
CA VAL A 16 -23.07 0.13 -7.33
C VAL A 16 -21.71 -0.44 -6.95
N SER A 17 -20.85 -0.65 -7.95
CA SER A 17 -19.42 -0.78 -7.70
C SER A 17 -18.95 0.59 -7.20
N GLY A 18 -19.09 0.81 -5.89
CA GLY A 18 -18.38 1.85 -5.19
C GLY A 18 -16.91 1.53 -5.34
N SER A 19 -16.21 2.26 -6.21
CA SER A 19 -14.77 2.30 -6.18
C SER A 19 -14.38 2.92 -4.84
N VAL A 20 -14.03 2.10 -3.86
CA VAL A 20 -13.29 2.53 -2.67
C VAL A 20 -11.96 3.04 -3.19
N PHE A 21 -11.87 4.36 -3.31
CA PHE A 21 -10.63 5.04 -3.61
C PHE A 21 -9.72 4.82 -2.41
N LYS A 22 -8.68 3.99 -2.55
CA LYS A 22 -7.56 3.95 -1.59
C LYS A 22 -6.48 4.90 -2.13
N PRO A 23 -6.36 6.14 -1.63
CA PRO A 23 -5.11 6.86 -1.79
C PRO A 23 -4.07 6.08 -0.99
N LYS A 24 -3.07 5.53 -1.67
CA LYS A 24 -1.79 5.22 -1.04
C LYS A 24 -1.10 6.56 -0.82
N ASP A 25 -1.62 7.37 0.10
CA ASP A 25 -0.82 8.41 0.70
C ASP A 25 0.33 7.70 1.42
N ASN A 26 1.50 8.34 1.45
CA ASN A 26 2.69 7.78 2.06
C ASN A 26 2.46 7.77 3.58
N LEU A 27 1.70 6.80 4.07
CA LEU A 27 1.26 6.60 5.46
C LEU A 27 2.43 6.61 6.47
N THR A 28 3.65 6.46 5.97
CA THR A 28 4.88 6.51 6.75
C THR A 28 5.34 7.92 7.15
N ASP A 29 4.80 8.99 6.57
CA ASP A 29 5.18 10.36 6.96
C ASP A 29 4.43 10.84 8.21
N LEU A 30 5.06 10.62 9.37
CA LEU A 30 4.54 11.01 10.68
C LEU A 30 4.93 12.45 11.09
N SER A 31 5.60 13.22 10.22
CA SER A 31 6.14 14.54 10.56
C SER A 31 5.08 15.60 10.88
N HIS A 32 3.88 15.44 10.33
CA HIS A 32 2.74 16.35 10.51
C HIS A 32 1.70 15.83 11.51
N CYS A 33 2.05 14.80 12.29
CA CYS A 33 1.19 14.24 13.32
C CYS A 33 1.38 14.91 14.68
N THR A 34 0.31 14.92 15.47
CA THR A 34 0.42 15.20 16.90
C THR A 34 1.11 14.02 17.57
N VAL A 35 2.08 14.31 18.45
CA VAL A 35 2.88 13.29 19.13
C VAL A 35 2.60 13.33 20.63
N ASP A 36 2.33 12.17 21.22
CA ASP A 36 2.22 11.99 22.67
C ASP A 36 3.13 10.87 23.17
N TYR A 37 3.54 10.96 24.44
CA TYR A 37 4.38 9.97 25.11
C TYR A 37 3.68 9.46 26.36
N SER A 38 3.48 8.15 26.42
CA SER A 38 2.86 7.48 27.55
C SER A 38 3.88 6.64 28.32
N GLN A 39 4.06 6.96 29.60
CA GLN A 39 4.87 6.21 30.57
C GLN A 39 4.06 5.87 31.84
N SER A 40 2.72 5.90 31.74
CA SER A 40 1.84 6.27 32.87
C SER A 40 1.41 5.13 33.78
N GLY A 41 1.87 3.88 33.61
CA GLY A 41 1.47 2.78 34.49
C GLY A 41 -0.04 2.54 34.53
N SER A 42 -0.66 2.61 33.35
CA SER A 42 -2.09 2.41 33.11
C SER A 42 -2.96 3.48 33.79
N VAL A 43 -2.51 4.73 33.79
CA VAL A 43 -3.30 5.89 34.18
C VAL A 43 -3.42 6.81 32.96
N TYR A 44 -4.65 7.25 32.68
CA TYR A 44 -4.96 8.22 31.63
C TYR A 44 -4.82 9.62 32.21
N LYS A 45 -3.90 10.42 31.66
CA LYS A 45 -3.53 11.73 32.20
C LYS A 45 -3.89 12.88 31.28
N THR A 46 -3.66 12.69 29.99
CA THR A 46 -3.89 13.72 28.97
C THR A 46 -5.05 13.27 28.10
N PHE A 47 -6.08 14.10 27.99
CA PHE A 47 -7.23 13.87 27.12
C PHE A 47 -7.18 14.86 25.96
N TYR A 48 -7.48 14.35 24.77
CA TYR A 48 -7.54 15.11 23.53
C TYR A 48 -8.98 15.13 23.01
N ASP A 49 -9.40 16.26 22.47
CA ASP A 49 -10.72 16.41 21.86
C ASP A 49 -10.83 15.57 20.58
N LEU A 50 -11.95 14.88 20.42
CA LEU A 50 -12.26 14.06 19.25
C LEU A 50 -13.07 14.81 18.18
N ALA A 51 -13.44 16.07 18.38
CA ALA A 51 -14.32 16.83 17.48
C ALA A 51 -13.90 16.73 16.00
N ASP A 52 -12.61 16.83 15.69
CA ASP A 52 -12.09 16.77 14.31
C ASP A 52 -12.20 15.37 13.67
N ASN A 53 -12.38 14.32 14.48
CA ASN A 53 -12.45 12.91 14.07
C ASN A 53 -13.88 12.36 14.08
N LEU A 54 -14.85 13.13 14.60
CA LEU A 54 -16.26 12.76 14.56
C LEU A 54 -16.80 13.04 13.16
N VAL A 55 -17.49 12.04 12.58
CA VAL A 55 -17.97 12.15 11.20
C VAL A 55 -19.36 12.79 11.18
N GLU A 56 -19.41 14.09 10.90
CA GLU A 56 -20.67 14.80 10.66
C GLU A 56 -21.20 14.50 9.23
N GLY A 57 -22.47 14.09 9.13
CA GLY A 57 -23.14 13.87 7.83
C GLY A 57 -23.08 12.46 7.24
N ASN A 58 -22.32 11.52 7.82
CA ASN A 58 -22.44 10.09 7.49
C ASN A 58 -23.57 9.46 8.33
N GLU A 59 -24.50 8.73 7.71
CA GLU A 59 -25.62 8.09 8.40
C GLU A 59 -25.18 6.90 9.28
N THR A 60 -24.00 6.32 9.01
CA THR A 60 -23.56 5.05 9.62
C THR A 60 -22.35 5.20 10.55
N LEU A 61 -21.35 6.00 10.17
CA LEU A 61 -20.11 6.16 10.93
C LEU A 61 -20.21 7.34 11.91
N ALA A 62 -19.81 7.14 13.16
CA ALA A 62 -19.79 8.16 14.22
C ALA A 62 -18.37 8.65 14.51
N LEU A 63 -17.40 7.75 14.56
CA LEU A 63 -15.98 8.05 14.77
C LEU A 63 -15.16 7.35 13.70
N ASP A 64 -14.25 8.10 13.08
CA ASP A 64 -13.19 7.59 12.23
C ASP A 64 -11.84 8.08 12.78
N PHE A 65 -11.08 7.20 13.42
CA PHE A 65 -9.86 7.59 14.11
C PHE A 65 -8.67 6.74 13.70
N HIS A 66 -7.71 7.37 13.02
CA HIS A 66 -6.46 6.77 12.59
C HIS A 66 -5.29 7.22 13.47
N PHE A 67 -4.41 6.28 13.83
CA PHE A 67 -3.23 6.57 14.63
C PHE A 67 -2.11 5.57 14.37
N ALA A 68 -0.90 5.94 14.77
CA ALA A 68 0.23 5.05 14.85
C ALA A 68 0.79 5.01 16.27
N VAL A 69 1.35 3.86 16.64
CA VAL A 69 1.98 3.67 17.96
C VAL A 69 3.29 2.91 17.81
N LEU A 70 4.32 3.40 18.49
CA LEU A 70 5.61 2.74 18.67
C LEU A 70 5.69 2.28 20.13
N ALA A 71 5.58 0.98 20.36
CA ALA A 71 5.59 0.35 21.67
C ALA A 71 5.90 -1.15 21.57
N PRO A 72 6.59 -1.77 22.54
CA PRO A 72 6.82 -3.21 22.54
C PRO A 72 5.54 -4.03 22.80
N SER A 73 4.61 -3.50 23.60
CA SER A 73 3.36 -4.18 24.00
C SER A 73 2.39 -3.19 24.67
N ASP A 74 1.20 -3.68 25.05
CA ASP A 74 0.27 -3.03 25.98
C ASP A 74 -0.01 -1.55 25.68
N ALA A 75 -0.42 -1.27 24.44
CA ALA A 75 -0.88 0.04 24.03
C ALA A 75 -2.36 0.20 24.45
N HIS A 76 -2.63 1.13 25.38
CA HIS A 76 -3.98 1.36 25.90
C HIS A 76 -4.54 2.67 25.33
N ILE A 77 -5.73 2.59 24.73
CA ILE A 77 -6.49 3.72 24.21
C ILE A 77 -7.80 3.81 25.00
N LEU A 78 -8.16 5.00 25.43
CA LEU A 78 -9.42 5.26 26.13
C LEU A 78 -10.24 6.26 25.33
N LEU A 79 -11.49 5.93 25.03
CA LEU A 79 -12.48 6.84 24.48
C LEU A 79 -13.52 7.13 25.56
N SER A 80 -13.77 8.41 25.85
CA SER A 80 -14.65 8.82 26.93
C SER A 80 -15.63 9.95 26.54
N PRO A 81 -16.82 9.99 27.16
CA PRO A 81 -17.74 11.13 27.05
C PRO A 81 -17.30 12.38 27.84
N SER A 82 -16.41 12.21 28.81
CA SER A 82 -15.98 13.25 29.75
C SER A 82 -14.49 13.18 30.06
N ASP A 83 -13.96 14.30 30.54
CA ASP A 83 -12.66 14.45 31.20
C ASP A 83 -12.89 15.36 32.42
N PRO A 84 -12.56 14.94 33.66
CA PRO A 84 -11.90 13.68 34.05
C PRO A 84 -12.83 12.45 34.00
N VAL A 85 -12.21 11.27 34.03
CA VAL A 85 -12.88 9.95 34.06
C VAL A 85 -12.60 9.26 35.39
N SER A 86 -13.66 8.83 36.06
CA SER A 86 -13.63 7.98 37.26
C SER A 86 -13.64 6.49 36.88
N LYS A 87 -13.28 5.60 37.81
CA LYS A 87 -13.21 4.15 37.53
C LYS A 87 -14.58 3.52 37.24
N GLU A 88 -15.63 4.15 37.74
CA GLU A 88 -17.01 3.70 37.63
C GLU A 88 -17.67 4.14 36.32
N ASP A 89 -17.09 5.14 35.65
CA ASP A 89 -17.62 5.71 34.41
C ASP A 89 -17.55 4.71 33.26
N SER A 90 -18.56 4.75 32.39
CA SER A 90 -18.59 3.94 31.18
C SER A 90 -17.74 4.61 30.11
N VAL A 91 -16.81 3.84 29.56
CA VAL A 91 -15.79 4.29 28.60
C VAL A 91 -15.43 3.11 27.69
N TYR A 92 -14.83 3.36 26.55
CA TYR A 92 -14.23 2.28 25.77
C TYR A 92 -12.73 2.28 26.01
N GLU A 93 -12.24 1.24 26.69
CA GLU A 93 -10.80 0.97 26.76
C GLU A 93 -10.46 -0.11 25.72
N ILE A 94 -9.63 0.26 24.76
CA ILE A 94 -9.09 -0.64 23.74
C ILE A 94 -7.64 -0.91 24.12
N VAL A 95 -7.29 -2.19 24.26
CA VAL A 95 -5.93 -2.61 24.56
C VAL A 95 -5.39 -3.42 23.39
N ILE A 96 -4.34 -2.92 22.77
CA ILE A 96 -3.65 -3.59 21.67
C ILE A 96 -2.36 -4.20 22.22
N GLY A 97 -2.12 -5.47 21.88
CA GLY A 97 -0.89 -6.17 22.27
C GLY A 97 -0.75 -6.38 23.78
N ALA A 98 -1.84 -6.65 24.47
CA ALA A 98 -1.84 -7.06 25.87
C ALA A 98 -1.07 -8.37 26.10
N GLY A 99 -0.63 -8.58 27.35
CA GLY A 99 0.05 -9.82 27.75
C GLY A 99 1.37 -10.02 27.02
N GLY A 100 2.14 -8.93 26.85
CA GLY A 100 3.40 -8.95 26.10
C GLY A 100 3.18 -9.15 24.60
N ASN A 101 2.23 -8.42 24.02
CA ASN A 101 1.95 -8.41 22.57
C ASN A 101 1.32 -9.73 22.05
N THR A 102 0.39 -10.32 22.81
CA THR A 102 -0.19 -11.64 22.48
C THR A 102 -1.71 -11.67 22.30
N PHE A 103 -2.42 -10.65 22.76
CA PHE A 103 -3.86 -10.52 22.56
C PHE A 103 -4.31 -9.05 22.59
N CYS A 104 -5.55 -8.79 22.17
CA CYS A 104 -6.19 -7.48 22.26
C CYS A 104 -7.55 -7.61 22.95
N ASP A 105 -7.95 -6.55 23.66
CA ASP A 105 -9.24 -6.47 24.33
C ASP A 105 -9.99 -5.19 23.96
N ILE A 106 -11.32 -5.27 23.92
CA ILE A 106 -12.22 -4.11 24.06
C ILE A 106 -12.93 -4.24 25.41
N ARG A 107 -12.91 -3.17 26.20
CA ARG A 107 -13.45 -3.07 27.55
C ARG A 107 -14.40 -1.89 27.67
N ARG A 108 -15.43 -2.04 28.51
CA ARG A 108 -16.43 -0.98 28.74
C ARG A 108 -16.16 -0.13 29.99
N LYS A 109 -15.06 -0.41 30.69
CA LYS A 109 -14.57 0.34 31.86
C LYS A 109 -13.06 0.34 31.88
N GLN A 110 -12.47 1.31 32.58
CA GLN A 110 -11.02 1.30 32.79
C GLN A 110 -10.59 0.01 33.52
N LYS A 111 -9.67 -0.74 32.91
CA LYS A 111 -9.04 -1.96 33.44
C LYS A 111 -10.01 -3.10 33.77
N SER A 112 -11.26 -3.04 33.31
CA SER A 112 -12.28 -4.02 33.68
C SER A 112 -13.41 -4.09 32.65
N ASP A 113 -14.33 -5.04 32.84
CA ASP A 113 -15.48 -5.25 31.95
C ASP A 113 -15.10 -5.52 30.48
N VAL A 114 -14.30 -6.56 30.27
CA VAL A 114 -13.91 -7.05 28.94
C VAL A 114 -15.16 -7.51 28.17
N LYS A 115 -15.37 -6.97 26.98
CA LYS A 115 -16.50 -7.27 26.10
C LYS A 115 -16.11 -8.09 24.87
N ALA A 116 -14.92 -7.83 24.33
CA ALA A 116 -14.32 -8.63 23.29
C ALA A 116 -12.84 -8.87 23.60
N SER A 117 -12.35 -10.04 23.22
CA SER A 117 -10.94 -10.40 23.34
C SER A 117 -10.54 -11.28 22.18
N VAL A 118 -9.38 -11.01 21.57
CA VAL A 118 -8.86 -11.78 20.44
C VAL A 118 -7.37 -12.06 20.65
N ARG A 119 -6.94 -13.30 20.36
CA ARG A 119 -5.53 -13.67 20.42
C ARG A 119 -4.87 -13.42 19.09
N VAL A 120 -4.14 -12.30 19.00
CA VAL A 120 -3.30 -11.94 17.85
C VAL A 120 -1.96 -11.49 18.40
N LYS A 121 -0.88 -12.06 17.86
CA LYS A 121 0.48 -11.80 18.32
C LYS A 121 1.16 -10.77 17.44
N ASP A 122 2.17 -10.11 18.01
CA ASP A 122 3.15 -9.31 17.28
C ASP A 122 2.53 -8.13 16.49
N LEU A 123 1.43 -7.56 17.01
CA LEU A 123 0.77 -6.39 16.42
C LEU A 123 1.57 -5.11 16.63
N LEU A 124 2.23 -4.99 17.78
CA LEU A 124 3.05 -3.83 18.14
C LEU A 124 4.54 -4.11 17.88
N SER A 125 5.34 -3.04 17.76
CA SER A 125 6.80 -3.12 17.60
C SER A 125 7.50 -2.01 18.38
N ALA A 126 8.61 -2.37 19.02
CA ALA A 126 9.48 -1.43 19.72
C ALA A 126 10.37 -0.60 18.77
N LEU A 127 10.50 -1.04 17.51
CA LEU A 127 11.42 -0.45 16.53
C LEU A 127 10.70 0.39 15.48
N ASP A 128 9.52 -0.06 15.06
CA ASP A 128 8.78 0.55 13.95
C ASP A 128 7.37 0.94 14.41
N PRO A 129 6.90 2.17 14.13
CA PRO A 129 5.53 2.56 14.38
C PRO A 129 4.56 1.64 13.62
N LYS A 130 3.52 1.20 14.32
CA LYS A 130 2.44 0.37 13.78
C LYS A 130 1.17 1.20 13.66
N PHE A 131 0.48 1.07 12.53
CA PHE A 131 -0.63 1.92 12.13
C PHE A 131 -1.95 1.18 12.29
N PHE A 132 -2.93 1.87 12.85
CA PHE A 132 -4.23 1.31 13.21
C PHE A 132 -5.34 2.32 12.97
N TRP A 133 -6.56 1.81 12.85
CA TRP A 133 -7.78 2.57 12.80
C TRP A 133 -8.79 2.06 13.83
N ILE A 134 -9.63 2.97 14.33
CA ILE A 134 -10.79 2.69 15.16
C ILE A 134 -11.99 3.30 14.46
N HIS A 135 -12.94 2.46 14.06
CA HIS A 135 -14.21 2.88 13.49
C HIS A 135 -15.32 2.59 14.48
N ILE A 136 -16.13 3.60 14.78
CA ILE A 136 -17.32 3.41 15.62
C ILE A 136 -18.54 3.86 14.85
N THR A 137 -19.52 2.97 14.69
CA THR A 137 -20.79 3.30 14.03
C THR A 137 -21.77 3.95 15.00
N LYS A 138 -22.75 4.67 14.47
CA LYS A 138 -23.83 5.28 15.27
C LYS A 138 -24.69 4.24 16.00
N ASP A 139 -24.73 3.01 15.47
CA ASP A 139 -25.43 1.86 16.06
C ASP A 139 -24.58 1.13 17.12
N GLY A 140 -23.37 1.61 17.43
CA GLY A 140 -22.54 1.09 18.53
C GLY A 140 -21.54 0.01 18.15
N VAL A 141 -21.32 -0.27 16.86
CA VAL A 141 -20.28 -1.21 16.44
C VAL A 141 -18.92 -0.53 16.59
N ILE A 142 -18.02 -1.13 17.35
CA ILE A 142 -16.65 -0.68 17.60
C ILE A 142 -15.72 -1.67 16.91
N ASP A 143 -15.11 -1.25 15.82
CA ASP A 143 -14.19 -2.01 15.02
C ASP A 143 -12.78 -1.44 15.15
N VAL A 144 -11.80 -2.32 15.34
CA VAL A 144 -10.38 -1.94 15.40
C VAL A 144 -9.59 -2.81 14.43
N GLY A 145 -8.81 -2.15 13.57
CA GLY A 145 -8.04 -2.81 12.53
C GLY A 145 -6.65 -2.22 12.35
N GLN A 146 -5.84 -2.91 11.54
CA GLN A 146 -4.55 -2.41 11.09
C GLN A 146 -4.73 -1.59 9.82
N GLU A 147 -3.95 -0.53 9.70
CA GLU A 147 -3.97 0.29 8.50
C GLU A 147 -3.55 -0.51 7.26
N GLY A 148 -4.27 -0.32 6.15
CA GLY A 148 -4.09 -1.12 4.93
C GLY A 148 -4.93 -2.39 4.87
N GLU A 149 -5.38 -2.92 6.01
CA GLU A 149 -6.33 -4.04 6.08
C GLU A 149 -7.77 -3.51 6.10
N GLU A 150 -8.66 -4.14 5.32
CA GLU A 150 -10.07 -3.76 5.26
C GLU A 150 -10.91 -4.33 6.41
N LEU A 151 -10.45 -5.43 6.99
CA LEU A 151 -11.18 -6.15 8.04
C LEU A 151 -10.60 -5.81 9.42
N PRO A 152 -11.46 -5.58 10.43
CA PRO A 152 -10.99 -5.41 11.80
C PRO A 152 -10.45 -6.73 12.35
N PHE A 153 -9.43 -6.65 13.20
CA PHE A 153 -8.97 -7.83 13.95
C PHE A 153 -9.80 -8.07 15.22
N ILE A 154 -10.51 -7.05 15.71
CA ILE A 154 -11.44 -7.15 16.84
C ILE A 154 -12.64 -6.23 16.62
N SER A 155 -13.83 -6.73 16.96
CA SER A 155 -15.10 -6.01 16.83
C SER A 155 -15.97 -6.29 18.04
N TRP A 156 -16.74 -5.29 18.48
CA TRP A 156 -17.77 -5.44 19.51
C TRP A 156 -18.91 -4.45 19.27
N THR A 157 -20.16 -4.88 19.47
CA THR A 157 -21.34 -4.01 19.39
C THR A 157 -21.83 -3.66 20.79
N ASP A 158 -21.80 -2.36 21.14
CA ASP A 158 -22.39 -1.86 22.36
C ASP A 158 -23.91 -1.69 22.21
N PRO A 159 -24.74 -2.34 23.05
CA PRO A 159 -26.18 -2.12 23.05
C PRO A 159 -26.60 -0.70 23.49
N ASP A 160 -25.72 0.07 24.15
CA ASP A 160 -25.98 1.42 24.63
C ASP A 160 -24.79 2.34 24.33
N PRO A 161 -24.68 2.86 23.08
CA PRO A 161 -23.50 3.55 22.60
C PRO A 161 -23.21 4.86 23.36
N LEU A 162 -21.94 5.07 23.71
CA LEU A 162 -21.50 6.26 24.44
C LEU A 162 -21.32 7.49 23.52
N PRO A 163 -21.69 8.71 23.97
CA PRO A 163 -21.44 9.95 23.24
C PRO A 163 -19.98 10.40 23.44
N LEU A 164 -19.08 9.87 22.61
CA LEU A 164 -17.64 10.10 22.72
C LEU A 164 -17.25 11.56 22.46
N LYS A 165 -16.33 12.08 23.26
CA LYS A 165 -15.80 13.45 23.14
C LYS A 165 -14.28 13.52 23.26
N TYR A 166 -13.70 12.59 24.01
CA TYR A 166 -12.28 12.63 24.31
C TYR A 166 -11.61 11.29 24.03
N ILE A 167 -10.33 11.36 23.66
CA ILE A 167 -9.42 10.23 23.58
C ILE A 167 -8.23 10.44 24.52
N SER A 168 -7.78 9.37 25.16
CA SER A 168 -6.57 9.38 25.99
C SER A 168 -5.75 8.13 25.77
N PHE A 169 -4.44 8.25 25.98
CA PHE A 169 -3.49 7.17 25.78
C PHE A 169 -2.80 6.79 27.08
N SER A 170 -2.44 5.52 27.20
CA SER A 170 -1.66 4.99 28.31
C SER A 170 -0.97 3.69 27.91
N THR A 171 -0.21 3.12 28.83
CA THR A 171 0.49 1.85 28.66
C THR A 171 0.44 1.01 29.92
N TRP A 172 0.80 -0.26 29.85
CA TRP A 172 1.08 -1.03 31.06
C TRP A 172 2.29 -0.47 31.83
N SER A 173 2.37 -0.77 33.13
CA SER A 173 3.50 -0.36 33.97
C SER A 173 4.82 -0.93 33.45
N GLY A 174 5.81 -0.04 33.27
CA GLY A 174 7.13 -0.40 32.72
C GLY A 174 7.20 -0.42 31.20
N ILE A 175 6.11 -0.09 30.50
CA ILE A 175 6.08 0.02 29.04
C ILE A 175 5.98 1.49 28.64
N GLU A 176 6.79 1.88 27.67
CA GLU A 176 6.74 3.21 27.06
C GLU A 176 6.11 3.10 25.68
N ALA A 177 5.27 4.08 25.34
CA ALA A 177 4.70 4.21 24.01
C ALA A 177 4.84 5.64 23.50
N LYS A 178 5.11 5.74 22.20
CA LYS A 178 5.03 6.99 21.46
C LYS A 178 3.87 6.90 20.48
N TRP A 179 2.96 7.85 20.59
CA TRP A 179 1.72 7.91 19.81
C TRP A 179 1.82 8.98 18.74
N PHE A 180 1.22 8.72 17.59
CA PHE A 180 1.08 9.65 16.48
C PHE A 180 -0.37 9.65 16.02
N PHE A 181 -1.03 10.79 16.05
CA PHE A 181 -2.45 10.90 15.71
C PHE A 181 -2.79 12.31 15.23
N ASN A 182 -4.02 12.53 14.76
CA ASN A 182 -4.47 13.80 14.17
C ASN A 182 -3.46 14.34 13.15
N CYS A 183 -2.99 13.45 12.27
CA CYS A 183 -2.02 13.79 11.24
C CYS A 183 -2.64 14.79 10.28
N LYS A 184 -2.11 16.01 10.27
CA LYS A 184 -2.51 17.05 9.33
C LYS A 184 -1.78 16.82 8.02
N TRP A 185 -2.09 15.71 7.36
CA TRP A 185 -1.92 15.69 5.93
C TRP A 185 -2.92 16.73 5.44
N LYS A 186 -2.44 17.94 5.12
CA LYS A 186 -3.15 18.70 4.10
C LYS A 186 -3.29 17.69 2.98
N GLN A 187 -4.53 17.44 2.55
CA GLN A 187 -4.70 16.94 1.20
C GLN A 187 -3.74 17.78 0.38
N ILE A 188 -2.68 17.14 -0.12
CA ILE A 188 -2.04 17.67 -1.30
C ILE A 188 -3.23 17.59 -2.24
N GLU A 189 -3.99 18.70 -2.34
CA GLU A 189 -4.85 18.95 -3.48
C GLU A 189 -4.00 18.42 -4.61
N LYS A 190 -4.51 17.41 -5.33
CA LYS A 190 -3.92 16.98 -6.57
C LYS A 190 -3.68 18.26 -7.37
N VAL A 191 -2.49 18.84 -7.24
CA VAL A 191 -1.77 19.34 -8.36
C VAL A 191 -1.49 18.03 -9.07
N GLU A 192 -2.47 17.60 -9.87
CA GLU A 192 -2.17 16.83 -11.05
C GLU A 192 -1.03 17.62 -11.66
N GLU A 193 0.22 17.18 -11.43
CA GLU A 193 1.39 17.81 -12.03
C GLU A 193 0.97 18.01 -13.47
N SER A 194 0.87 19.27 -13.89
CA SER A 194 0.28 19.58 -15.19
C SER A 194 1.23 18.97 -16.20
N LEU A 195 0.91 17.74 -16.63
CA LEU A 195 1.78 16.99 -17.50
C LEU A 195 2.05 17.91 -18.68
N THR A 196 3.33 18.12 -18.94
CA THR A 196 3.76 18.86 -20.12
C THR A 196 3.12 18.22 -21.35
N PHE A 197 2.99 18.97 -22.44
CA PHE A 197 2.43 18.42 -23.68
C PHE A 197 3.14 17.12 -24.11
N THR A 198 4.44 17.01 -23.84
CA THR A 198 5.26 15.81 -24.09
C THR A 198 4.90 14.64 -23.19
N GLU A 199 4.68 14.87 -21.90
CA GLU A 199 4.30 13.80 -20.97
C GLU A 199 2.89 13.28 -21.22
N LYS A 200 1.96 14.19 -21.56
CA LYS A 200 0.60 13.81 -22.01
C LYS A 200 0.67 12.96 -23.27
N LEU A 201 1.42 13.41 -24.27
CA LEU A 201 1.59 12.68 -25.52
C LEU A 201 2.22 11.30 -25.29
N ARG A 202 3.29 11.22 -24.47
CA ARG A 202 3.96 9.97 -24.14
C ARG A 202 3.03 9.00 -23.43
N ARG A 203 2.25 9.49 -22.45
CA ARG A 203 1.27 8.67 -21.74
C ARG A 203 0.22 8.14 -22.71
N ASP A 204 -0.36 9.00 -23.54
CA ASP A 204 -1.44 8.62 -24.45
C ASP A 204 -0.96 7.63 -25.54
N LEU A 205 0.28 7.78 -26.03
CA LEU A 205 0.90 6.85 -26.98
C LEU A 205 1.19 5.47 -26.36
N LEU A 206 1.63 5.43 -25.10
CA LEU A 206 2.07 4.20 -24.46
C LEU A 206 0.96 3.46 -23.71
N PHE A 207 -0.20 4.10 -23.47
CA PHE A 207 -1.27 3.55 -22.64
C PHE A 207 -1.78 2.18 -23.12
N TYR A 208 -1.86 1.96 -24.44
CA TYR A 208 -2.30 0.70 -25.05
C TYR A 208 -1.17 -0.04 -25.78
N TYR A 209 0.08 0.38 -25.58
CA TYR A 209 1.22 -0.24 -26.24
C TYR A 209 1.61 -1.55 -25.54
N ASP A 210 1.41 -2.68 -26.21
CA ASP A 210 1.91 -3.98 -25.75
C ASP A 210 3.35 -4.21 -26.26
N PRO A 211 4.36 -4.27 -25.38
CA PRO A 211 5.76 -4.43 -25.78
C PRO A 211 6.08 -5.80 -26.39
N TYR A 212 5.22 -6.81 -26.18
CA TYR A 212 5.41 -8.15 -26.72
C TYR A 212 4.83 -8.33 -28.12
N VAL A 213 4.04 -7.36 -28.58
CA VAL A 213 3.42 -7.39 -29.90
C VAL A 213 4.25 -6.57 -30.87
N ARG A 214 4.64 -7.17 -32.00
CA ARG A 214 5.34 -6.47 -33.07
C ARG A 214 4.44 -5.34 -33.62
N PRO A 215 4.89 -4.07 -33.59
CA PRO A 215 4.10 -2.94 -34.09
C PRO A 215 4.19 -2.81 -35.61
N VAL A 216 3.38 -3.60 -36.33
CA VAL A 216 3.22 -3.55 -37.79
C VAL A 216 1.75 -3.39 -38.18
N GLU A 217 1.45 -2.61 -39.22
CA GLU A 217 0.09 -2.54 -39.77
C GLU A 217 -0.34 -3.85 -40.42
N ASN A 218 0.60 -4.55 -41.06
CA ASN A 218 0.36 -5.82 -41.72
C ASN A 218 1.38 -6.87 -41.24
N THR A 219 0.86 -7.97 -40.69
CA THR A 219 1.63 -9.10 -40.16
C THR A 219 2.57 -9.76 -41.18
N SER A 220 2.27 -9.62 -42.48
CA SER A 220 3.10 -10.15 -43.57
C SER A 220 4.31 -9.29 -43.92
N THR A 221 4.50 -8.14 -43.27
CA THR A 221 5.62 -7.23 -43.55
C THR A 221 6.87 -7.59 -42.75
N ILE A 222 8.04 -7.51 -43.40
CA ILE A 222 9.34 -7.73 -42.77
C ILE A 222 9.78 -6.42 -42.11
N THR A 223 10.13 -6.48 -40.83
CA THR A 223 10.58 -5.31 -40.08
C THR A 223 12.09 -5.24 -40.02
N THR A 224 12.70 -4.46 -40.90
CA THR A 224 14.16 -4.26 -40.93
C THR A 224 14.63 -3.48 -39.70
N VAL A 225 15.72 -3.95 -39.09
CA VAL A 225 16.44 -3.22 -38.02
C VAL A 225 17.81 -2.89 -38.56
N ALA A 226 18.14 -1.60 -38.63
CA ALA A 226 19.48 -1.18 -38.96
C ALA A 226 20.33 -1.24 -37.68
N ILE A 227 21.47 -1.92 -37.76
CA ILE A 227 22.42 -2.06 -36.66
C ILE A 227 23.72 -1.39 -37.09
N THR A 228 24.27 -0.54 -36.24
CA THR A 228 25.60 0.06 -36.43
C THR A 228 26.43 -0.20 -35.19
N LEU A 229 27.61 -0.79 -35.38
CA LEU A 229 28.59 -1.01 -34.32
C LEU A 229 29.75 -0.02 -34.48
N GLN A 230 30.01 0.75 -33.44
CA GLN A 230 31.18 1.62 -33.33
C GLN A 230 32.12 1.05 -32.27
N ILE A 231 33.29 0.56 -32.67
CA ILE A 231 34.25 -0.06 -31.76
C ILE A 231 35.22 1.01 -31.26
N ASN A 232 35.31 1.15 -29.94
CA ASN A 232 36.19 2.11 -29.27
C ASN A 232 37.50 1.45 -28.82
N HIS A 233 37.44 0.19 -28.38
CA HIS A 233 38.59 -0.53 -27.85
C HIS A 233 38.49 -2.02 -28.17
N VAL A 234 39.64 -2.65 -28.45
CA VAL A 234 39.76 -4.07 -28.76
C VAL A 234 40.82 -4.67 -27.85
N SER A 235 40.50 -5.77 -27.17
CA SER A 235 41.43 -6.54 -26.36
C SER A 235 41.52 -7.97 -26.89
N LEU A 236 42.74 -8.51 -26.97
CA LEU A 236 43.00 -9.88 -27.38
C LEU A 236 43.79 -10.58 -26.28
N ASP A 237 43.25 -11.68 -25.76
CA ASP A 237 43.97 -12.62 -24.90
C ASP A 237 44.29 -13.88 -25.71
N GLU A 238 45.55 -14.00 -26.13
CA GLU A 238 46.05 -15.11 -26.94
C GLU A 238 46.17 -16.41 -26.14
N HIS A 239 46.37 -16.34 -24.83
CA HIS A 239 46.45 -17.53 -23.97
C HIS A 239 45.07 -18.17 -23.78
N GLN A 240 44.01 -17.36 -23.76
CA GLN A 240 42.61 -17.82 -23.66
C GLN A 240 41.91 -17.94 -25.03
N GLY A 241 42.52 -17.46 -26.11
CA GLY A 241 41.92 -17.43 -27.45
C GLY A 241 40.70 -16.50 -27.54
N SER A 242 40.63 -15.43 -26.72
CA SER A 242 39.45 -14.57 -26.63
C SER A 242 39.69 -13.15 -27.15
N LEU A 243 38.76 -12.66 -27.97
CA LEU A 243 38.71 -11.29 -28.49
C LEU A 243 37.55 -10.53 -27.84
N GLU A 244 37.85 -9.42 -27.16
CA GLU A 244 36.85 -8.54 -26.55
C GLU A 244 36.74 -7.22 -27.31
N LEU A 245 35.52 -6.88 -27.73
CA LEU A 245 35.21 -5.65 -28.45
C LEU A 245 34.39 -4.74 -27.56
N TYR A 246 34.89 -3.54 -27.30
CA TYR A 246 34.22 -2.51 -26.53
C TYR A 246 33.76 -1.41 -27.47
N GLY A 247 32.48 -1.11 -27.46
CA GLY A 247 31.92 -0.17 -28.41
C GLY A 247 30.49 0.24 -28.09
N THR A 248 29.97 1.11 -28.94
CA THR A 248 28.57 1.53 -28.93
C THR A 248 27.84 0.84 -30.06
N THR A 249 26.75 0.13 -29.75
CA THR A 249 25.81 -0.35 -30.76
C THR A 249 24.63 0.62 -30.84
N LYS A 250 24.20 0.93 -32.07
CA LYS A 250 23.00 1.72 -32.33
C LYS A 250 22.03 0.87 -33.15
N LEU A 251 20.85 0.66 -32.60
CA LEU A 251 19.72 0.01 -33.26
C LEU A 251 18.75 1.10 -33.72
N VAL A 252 18.35 1.07 -34.99
CA VAL A 252 17.39 2.03 -35.56
C VAL A 252 16.29 1.29 -36.32
N ARG A 253 15.04 1.64 -36.00
CA ARG A 253 13.83 1.16 -36.66
C ARG A 253 12.79 2.29 -36.67
N ALA A 254 11.99 2.36 -37.74
CA ALA A 254 10.79 3.20 -37.80
C ALA A 254 9.55 2.33 -37.49
N PHE A 255 8.62 2.85 -36.70
CA PHE A 255 7.35 2.19 -36.38
C PHE A 255 6.21 2.89 -37.10
N ALA A 256 5.27 2.13 -37.66
CA ALA A 256 4.13 2.72 -38.38
C ALA A 256 3.22 3.56 -37.46
N ASN A 257 3.17 3.22 -36.16
CA ASN A 257 2.26 3.83 -35.19
C ASN A 257 2.93 4.78 -34.19
N ILE A 258 4.26 4.93 -34.24
CA ILE A 258 5.02 5.84 -33.36
C ILE A 258 6.19 6.40 -34.16
N ASN A 259 6.17 7.69 -34.49
CA ASN A 259 7.31 8.40 -35.08
C ASN A 259 8.36 8.75 -34.01
N GLU A 260 8.84 7.75 -33.27
CA GLU A 260 9.94 7.90 -32.33
C GLU A 260 11.10 6.97 -32.69
N SER A 261 12.29 7.56 -32.81
CA SER A 261 13.55 6.83 -32.91
C SER A 261 14.01 6.43 -31.51
N PHE A 262 13.87 5.16 -31.15
CA PHE A 262 14.45 4.65 -29.90
C PHE A 262 15.92 4.27 -30.14
N SER A 263 16.83 4.95 -29.44
CA SER A 263 18.24 4.56 -29.36
C SER A 263 18.46 3.73 -28.10
N PHE A 264 18.64 2.42 -28.26
CA PHE A 264 19.13 1.56 -27.19
C PHE A 264 20.64 1.46 -27.26
N SER A 265 21.34 1.84 -26.19
CA SER A 265 22.75 1.54 -25.98
C SER A 265 22.85 0.32 -25.04
N TYR A 266 23.22 -0.83 -25.60
CA TYR A 266 23.62 -1.98 -24.79
C TYR A 266 25.13 -2.14 -24.86
N SER A 267 25.78 -2.24 -23.71
CA SER A 267 27.12 -2.80 -23.57
C SER A 267 26.98 -4.30 -23.39
N THR A 268 27.44 -5.08 -24.37
CA THR A 268 27.48 -6.54 -24.27
C THR A 268 28.62 -6.98 -23.35
N PRO A 269 28.41 -7.90 -22.39
CA PRO A 269 29.50 -8.67 -21.81
C PRO A 269 30.01 -9.70 -22.85
N SER A 270 31.31 -9.95 -22.82
CA SER A 270 32.09 -10.81 -23.73
C SER A 270 31.42 -12.13 -24.14
N GLU A 271 31.28 -12.39 -25.45
CA GLU A 271 31.11 -13.76 -25.97
C GLU A 271 32.49 -14.42 -26.12
N LYS A 272 32.73 -15.52 -25.41
CA LYS A 272 33.92 -16.35 -25.58
C LYS A 272 33.74 -17.29 -26.77
N TYR A 273 34.44 -17.02 -27.87
CA TYR A 273 34.60 -17.99 -28.94
C TYR A 273 35.70 -18.97 -28.54
N SER A 274 35.39 -20.28 -28.50
CA SER A 274 36.39 -21.34 -28.32
C SER A 274 36.48 -22.11 -29.64
N ASP A 275 37.65 -22.03 -30.26
CA ASP A 275 37.96 -22.65 -31.55
C ASP A 275 38.24 -24.15 -31.38
N PRO A 276 37.52 -25.07 -32.05
CA PRO A 276 37.93 -26.47 -32.13
C PRO A 276 38.80 -26.69 -33.39
N ASP A 277 40.08 -27.02 -33.16
CA ASP A 277 41.14 -27.24 -34.14
C ASP A 277 40.77 -27.95 -35.48
N ILE A 278 41.22 -27.34 -36.59
CA ILE A 278 42.00 -27.90 -37.73
C ILE A 278 41.45 -29.13 -38.53
N LEU A 279 40.87 -28.81 -39.73
CA LEU A 279 40.91 -29.47 -41.09
C LEU A 279 40.03 -30.70 -41.48
N PRO A 280 39.67 -30.95 -42.79
CA PRO A 280 39.69 -30.14 -44.04
C PRO A 280 38.34 -30.23 -44.87
N PRO A 281 38.28 -29.94 -46.20
CA PRO A 281 37.24 -29.10 -46.81
C PRO A 281 35.92 -29.82 -47.20
N ASP A 282 34.91 -28.99 -47.44
CA ASP A 282 33.60 -29.26 -48.04
C ASP A 282 32.42 -29.22 -47.05
N GLN A 283 31.33 -28.65 -47.55
CA GLN A 283 30.00 -28.45 -46.97
C GLN A 283 29.73 -27.10 -46.29
N THR A 284 29.11 -26.25 -47.11
CA THR A 284 28.18 -25.18 -46.73
C THR A 284 27.16 -25.62 -45.67
N SER A 285 27.03 -24.86 -44.58
CA SER A 285 25.76 -24.63 -43.85
C SER A 285 26.00 -23.44 -42.91
N ASP A 286 25.48 -22.25 -43.23
CA ASP A 286 24.17 -21.73 -42.82
C ASP A 286 23.89 -21.89 -41.31
N VAL A 287 24.14 -20.82 -40.56
CA VAL A 287 23.73 -20.71 -39.15
C VAL A 287 22.80 -19.51 -39.04
N GLY A 288 21.50 -19.78 -39.25
CA GLY A 288 20.42 -18.87 -38.92
C GLY A 288 20.20 -18.80 -37.41
N LEU A 289 20.21 -17.59 -36.86
CA LEU A 289 19.75 -17.32 -35.49
C LEU A 289 18.22 -17.40 -35.44
N LYS A 290 17.70 -18.42 -34.77
CA LYS A 290 16.33 -18.46 -34.26
C LYS A 290 16.28 -17.78 -32.90
N VAL A 291 15.37 -16.83 -32.76
CA VAL A 291 15.05 -16.15 -31.49
C VAL A 291 13.64 -16.57 -31.10
N TYR A 292 13.48 -17.11 -29.88
CA TYR A 292 12.20 -17.35 -29.23
C TYR A 292 11.63 -16.06 -28.66
#